data_AF-A0A9E4ME79-F1
#
_entry.id   AF-A0A9E4ME79-F1
#
_cell.length_a   1.000
_cell.length_b   1.000
_cell.length_c   1.000
_cell.angle_alpha   90.00
_cell.angle_beta   90.00
_cell.angle_gamma   90.00
#
_symmetry.space_group_name_H-M   'P 1'
#
loop_
_entity.id
_entity.type
_entity.pdbx_description
1 polymer ?
#
loop_
_entity_poly.entity_id
_entity_poly.type
_entity_poly.pdbx_seq_one_letter_code
_entity_poly.pdbx_strand_id
1 'polypeptide(L)'
;MRFFSQVFTVTALTLRTLPQRAGSSVVAVIGVTGVVIVFVAVLSIAEGFRAALTGAGSPDTAIVMRGGSDTELSSGITLATTRIVKDAPGVQRGDGGPVASAELFVVVDVPKRSTGSPANVPLRGVEPAAFRVRDEIRIVEGRIFRPGTNEIIVGRSAANQFAGIDLGSTQRWGESTWEVVGIFEADGTIAESEIWCDARVLQPAYRRGDTFQSVYAKLDS
;
A
#
# COMPACT_ATOMS: atom_id res chain seq x y z
N MET A 1 -50.00 9.26 -23.08
CA MET A 1 -50.54 9.05 -21.72
C MET A 1 -51.08 7.63 -21.45
N ARG A 2 -51.66 6.91 -22.42
CA ARG A 2 -52.24 5.56 -22.19
C ARG A 2 -51.21 4.47 -21.82
N PHE A 3 -49.99 4.55 -22.33
CA PHE A 3 -48.92 3.57 -22.06
C PHE A 3 -48.52 3.52 -20.57
N PHE A 4 -48.22 4.66 -19.95
CA PHE A 4 -47.86 4.73 -18.52
C PHE A 4 -49.00 4.25 -17.60
N SER A 5 -50.25 4.59 -17.96
CA SER A 5 -51.44 4.11 -17.27
C SER A 5 -51.61 2.58 -17.37
N GLN A 6 -51.34 1.99 -18.53
CA GLN A 6 -51.39 0.54 -18.73
C GLN A 6 -50.29 -0.19 -17.95
N VAL A 7 -49.05 0.29 -18.00
CA VAL A 7 -47.93 -0.27 -17.23
C VAL A 7 -48.27 -0.27 -15.74
N PHE A 8 -48.71 0.88 -15.21
CA PHE A 8 -49.08 0.99 -13.80
C PHE A 8 -50.23 0.06 -13.41
N THR A 9 -51.27 -0.06 -14.24
CA THR A 9 -52.41 -0.93 -13.98
C THR A 9 -52.02 -2.40 -13.94
N VAL A 10 -51.17 -2.85 -14.87
CA VAL A 10 -50.68 -4.24 -14.91
C VAL A 10 -49.76 -4.52 -13.73
N THR A 11 -48.84 -3.60 -13.39
CA THR A 11 -47.96 -3.75 -12.22
C THR A 11 -48.76 -3.78 -10.91
N ALA A 12 -49.74 -2.90 -10.75
CA ALA A 12 -50.61 -2.84 -9.57
C ALA A 12 -51.43 -4.13 -9.39
N LEU A 13 -51.99 -4.67 -10.49
CA LEU A 13 -52.68 -5.97 -10.47
C LEU A 13 -51.73 -7.09 -10.04
N THR A 14 -50.50 -7.10 -10.55
CA THR A 14 -49.47 -8.11 -10.24
C THR A 14 -49.02 -8.05 -8.78
N LEU A 15 -48.88 -6.85 -8.22
CA LEU A 15 -48.56 -6.62 -6.81
C LEU A 15 -49.70 -7.09 -5.90
N ARG A 16 -50.95 -6.79 -6.28
CA ARG A 16 -52.14 -7.13 -5.47
C ARG A 16 -52.39 -8.64 -5.38
N THR A 17 -51.90 -9.43 -6.33
CA THR A 17 -52.00 -10.90 -6.32
C THR A 17 -50.82 -11.60 -5.64
N LEU A 18 -49.75 -10.90 -5.25
CA LEU A 18 -48.60 -11.48 -4.53
C LEU A 18 -48.98 -12.22 -3.23
N PRO A 19 -49.88 -11.70 -2.36
CA PRO A 19 -50.23 -12.38 -1.11
C PRO A 19 -50.85 -13.77 -1.32
N GLN A 20 -51.53 -13.98 -2.46
CA GLN A 20 -52.14 -15.26 -2.82
C GLN A 20 -51.11 -16.34 -3.17
N ARG A 21 -49.86 -15.95 -3.44
CA ARG A 21 -48.72 -16.81 -3.79
C ARG A 21 -47.48 -16.46 -2.97
N ALA A 22 -47.67 -16.17 -1.68
CA ALA A 22 -46.63 -15.65 -0.80
C ALA A 22 -45.39 -16.57 -0.74
N GLY A 23 -45.58 -17.90 -0.67
CA GLY A 23 -44.47 -18.86 -0.60
C GLY A 23 -43.51 -18.80 -1.80
N SER A 24 -44.04 -18.93 -3.02
CA SER A 24 -43.22 -18.87 -4.23
C SER A 24 -42.61 -17.49 -4.48
N SER A 25 -43.34 -16.43 -4.11
CA SER A 25 -42.84 -15.04 -4.23
C SER A 25 -41.69 -14.77 -3.27
N VAL A 26 -41.77 -15.24 -2.01
CA VAL A 26 -40.69 -15.10 -1.03
C VAL A 26 -39.44 -15.86 -1.46
N VAL A 27 -39.59 -17.10 -1.93
CA VAL A 27 -38.46 -17.89 -2.45
C VAL A 27 -37.77 -17.18 -3.61
N ALA A 28 -38.53 -16.62 -4.55
CA ALA A 28 -37.96 -15.86 -5.67
C ALA A 28 -37.22 -14.61 -5.18
N VAL A 29 -37.79 -13.84 -4.25
CA VAL A 29 -37.15 -12.63 -3.69
C VAL A 29 -35.86 -12.98 -2.97
N ILE A 30 -35.86 -14.02 -2.12
CA ILE A 30 -34.66 -14.45 -1.39
C ILE A 30 -33.59 -14.96 -2.36
N GLY A 31 -33.99 -15.72 -3.39
CA GLY A 31 -33.07 -16.22 -4.41
C GLY A 31 -32.38 -15.09 -5.18
N VAL A 32 -33.15 -14.12 -5.67
CA VAL A 32 -32.60 -12.94 -6.37
C VAL A 32 -31.73 -12.09 -5.43
N THR A 33 -32.18 -11.87 -4.18
CA THR A 33 -31.44 -11.09 -3.19
C THR A 33 -30.09 -11.75 -2.86
N GLY A 34 -30.07 -13.07 -2.64
CA GLY A 34 -28.84 -13.81 -2.38
C GLY A 34 -27.83 -13.69 -3.52
N VAL A 35 -28.30 -13.83 -4.76
CA VAL A 35 -27.44 -13.65 -5.95
C VAL A 35 -26.89 -12.22 -6.01
N VAL A 36 -27.74 -11.20 -5.86
CA VAL A 36 -27.31 -9.79 -5.88
C VAL A 36 -26.28 -9.50 -4.78
N ILE A 37 -26.50 -9.99 -3.56
CA ILE A 37 -25.55 -9.81 -2.45
C ILE A 37 -24.19 -10.41 -2.79
N VAL A 38 -24.16 -11.63 -3.33
CA VAL A 38 -22.90 -12.30 -3.72
C VAL A 38 -22.18 -11.51 -4.81
N PHE A 39 -22.91 -11.06 -5.84
CA PHE A 39 -22.32 -10.25 -6.91
C PHE A 39 -21.74 -8.93 -6.38
N VAL A 40 -22.49 -8.20 -5.56
CA VAL A 40 -22.03 -6.94 -4.95
C VAL A 40 -20.81 -7.20 -4.07
N ALA A 41 -20.79 -8.25 -3.27
CA ALA A 41 -19.66 -8.59 -2.41
C ALA A 41 -18.39 -8.88 -3.22
N VAL A 42 -18.47 -9.74 -4.24
CA VAL A 42 -17.29 -10.09 -5.07
C VAL A 42 -16.80 -8.88 -5.87
N LEU A 43 -17.71 -8.09 -6.45
CA LEU A 43 -17.34 -6.86 -7.18
C LEU A 43 -16.69 -5.82 -6.25
N SER A 44 -17.19 -5.67 -5.03
CA SER A 44 -16.62 -4.75 -4.04
C SER A 44 -15.21 -5.18 -3.62
N ILE A 45 -14.97 -6.50 -3.46
CA ILE A 45 -13.64 -7.03 -3.17
C ILE A 45 -12.69 -6.74 -4.36
N ALA A 46 -13.13 -7.02 -5.58
CA ALA A 46 -12.33 -6.78 -6.78
C ALA A 46 -11.97 -5.30 -6.96
N GLU A 47 -12.94 -4.39 -6.77
CA GLU A 47 -12.70 -2.96 -6.88
C GLU A 47 -11.82 -2.44 -5.73
N GLY A 48 -11.98 -2.97 -4.52
CA GLY A 48 -11.09 -2.65 -3.39
C GLY A 48 -9.64 -3.03 -3.65
N PHE A 49 -9.40 -4.24 -4.16
CA PHE A 49 -8.05 -4.66 -4.58
C PHE A 49 -7.50 -3.80 -5.72
N ARG A 50 -8.33 -3.51 -6.72
CA ARG A 50 -7.94 -2.64 -7.84
C ARG A 50 -7.56 -1.25 -7.35
N ALA A 51 -8.38 -0.61 -6.51
CA ALA A 51 -8.08 0.72 -5.98
C ALA A 51 -6.75 0.76 -5.21
N ALA A 52 -6.51 -0.22 -4.33
CA ALA A 52 -5.27 -0.32 -3.56
C ALA A 52 -4.02 -0.55 -4.44
N LEU A 53 -4.15 -1.28 -5.55
CA LEU A 53 -3.05 -1.56 -6.48
C LEU A 53 -2.82 -0.44 -7.50
N THR A 54 -3.88 0.17 -8.02
CA THR A 54 -3.78 1.20 -9.06
C THR A 54 -3.21 2.49 -8.49
N GLY A 55 -3.55 2.85 -7.25
CA GLY A 55 -2.96 4.01 -6.58
C GLY A 55 -1.47 3.87 -6.31
N ALA A 56 -0.97 2.64 -6.15
CA ALA A 56 0.44 2.37 -5.85
C ALA A 56 1.35 2.39 -7.10
N GLY A 57 0.77 2.37 -8.30
CA GLY A 57 1.50 2.36 -9.56
C GLY A 57 1.35 3.69 -10.29
N SER A 58 2.42 4.47 -10.39
CA SER A 58 2.44 5.67 -11.22
C SER A 58 3.02 5.36 -12.61
N PRO A 59 2.42 5.86 -13.71
CA PRO A 59 2.93 5.64 -15.06
C PRO A 59 4.32 6.25 -15.28
N ASP A 60 4.69 7.26 -14.49
CA ASP A 60 5.99 7.93 -14.52
C ASP A 60 7.02 7.30 -13.58
N THR A 61 6.73 6.17 -12.94
CA THR A 61 7.64 5.54 -11.98
C THR A 61 8.06 4.15 -12.44
N ALA A 62 9.34 3.97 -12.67
CA ALA A 62 9.95 2.68 -12.97
C ALA A 62 10.48 2.01 -11.70
N ILE A 63 10.27 0.71 -11.59
CA ILE A 63 10.93 -0.15 -10.61
C ILE A 63 11.96 -1.03 -11.33
N VAL A 64 13.21 -0.99 -10.86
CA VAL A 64 14.30 -1.82 -11.36
C VAL A 64 14.66 -2.85 -10.31
N MET A 65 14.61 -4.12 -10.71
CA MET A 65 14.98 -5.28 -9.90
C MET A 65 16.06 -6.10 -10.60
N ARG A 66 16.73 -6.99 -9.87
CA ARG A 66 17.67 -7.94 -10.45
C ARG A 66 16.95 -8.86 -11.43
N GLY A 67 17.55 -9.12 -12.59
CA GLY A 67 17.03 -10.09 -13.54
C GLY A 67 16.83 -11.48 -12.92
N GLY A 68 15.67 -12.08 -13.16
CA GLY A 68 15.27 -13.38 -12.59
C GLY A 68 14.72 -13.31 -11.17
N SER A 69 14.42 -12.11 -10.65
CA SER A 69 13.67 -11.94 -9.40
C SER A 69 12.25 -11.47 -9.71
N ASP A 70 11.25 -12.17 -9.16
CA ASP A 70 9.83 -11.83 -9.34
C ASP A 70 9.29 -10.91 -8.22
N THR A 71 10.10 -10.67 -7.18
CA THR A 71 9.72 -9.87 -6.00
C THR A 71 10.90 -9.04 -5.51
N GLU A 72 10.62 -7.89 -4.88
CA GLU A 72 11.64 -7.08 -4.22
C GLU A 72 12.42 -7.92 -3.18
N LEU A 73 11.71 -8.75 -2.41
CA LEU A 73 12.31 -9.61 -1.38
C LEU A 73 13.44 -10.51 -1.90
N SER A 74 13.26 -11.06 -3.11
CA SER A 74 14.21 -11.98 -3.76
C SER A 74 15.22 -11.26 -4.68
N SER A 75 15.15 -9.93 -4.78
CA SER A 75 16.05 -9.13 -5.60
C SER A 75 17.31 -8.73 -4.83
N GLY A 76 18.38 -8.45 -5.58
CA GLY A 76 19.67 -8.07 -5.02
C GLY A 76 20.48 -7.30 -6.05
N ILE A 77 20.65 -6.00 -5.81
CA ILE A 77 21.34 -5.05 -6.68
C ILE A 77 22.48 -4.42 -5.87
N THR A 78 23.67 -4.37 -6.44
CA THR A 78 24.83 -3.74 -5.79
C THR A 78 24.74 -2.22 -5.90
N LEU A 79 25.39 -1.51 -4.96
CA LEU A 79 25.50 -0.04 -5.01
C LEU A 79 26.08 0.49 -6.35
N ALA A 80 26.99 -0.24 -6.99
CA ALA A 80 27.52 0.15 -8.30
C ALA A 80 26.43 0.11 -9.38
N THR A 81 25.63 -0.95 -9.42
CA THR A 81 24.52 -1.08 -10.36
C THR A 81 23.42 -0.05 -10.08
N THR A 82 23.10 0.24 -8.81
CA THR A 82 22.10 1.28 -8.50
C THR A 82 22.54 2.65 -9.01
N ARG A 83 23.83 3.01 -8.94
CA ARG A 83 24.35 4.25 -9.54
C ARG A 83 24.17 4.28 -11.06
N ILE A 84 24.48 3.19 -11.74
CA ILE A 84 24.27 3.08 -13.20
C ILE A 84 22.79 3.30 -13.56
N VAL A 85 21.87 2.69 -12.81
CA VAL A 85 20.43 2.87 -13.01
C VAL A 85 20.01 4.33 -12.82
N LYS A 86 20.51 4.99 -11.76
CA LYS A 86 20.20 6.40 -11.49
C LYS A 86 20.75 7.36 -12.54
N ASP A 87 21.85 7.00 -13.20
CA ASP A 87 22.45 7.78 -14.27
C ASP A 87 21.89 7.44 -15.66
N ALA A 88 20.98 6.46 -15.76
CA ALA A 88 20.40 6.05 -17.02
C ALA A 88 19.60 7.21 -17.70
N PRO A 89 19.61 7.28 -19.04
CA PRO A 89 18.79 8.23 -19.76
C PRO A 89 17.30 7.95 -19.53
N GLY A 90 16.51 9.01 -19.37
CA GLY A 90 15.07 8.94 -19.10
C GLY A 90 14.70 8.97 -17.61
N VAL A 91 15.67 8.85 -16.69
CA VAL A 91 15.44 9.12 -15.27
C VAL A 91 15.39 10.63 -15.04
N GLN A 92 14.28 11.07 -14.45
CA GLN A 92 14.06 12.46 -14.13
C GLN A 92 15.15 13.01 -13.21
N ARG A 93 15.60 14.23 -13.51
CA ARG A 93 16.59 14.94 -12.70
C ARG A 93 15.95 16.17 -12.06
N GLY A 94 16.13 16.33 -10.75
CA GLY A 94 15.76 17.54 -10.02
C GLY A 94 16.99 18.26 -9.48
N ASP A 95 16.78 19.30 -8.67
CA ASP A 95 17.84 20.17 -8.13
C ASP A 95 18.92 19.42 -7.31
N GLY A 96 18.57 18.25 -6.76
CA GLY A 96 19.46 17.39 -5.98
C GLY A 96 20.02 16.17 -6.72
N GLY A 97 19.93 16.13 -8.04
CA GLY A 97 20.33 14.98 -8.86
C GLY A 97 19.14 14.09 -9.27
N PRO A 98 19.39 12.83 -9.69
CA PRO A 98 18.35 11.95 -10.21
C PRO A 98 17.25 11.70 -9.16
N VAL A 99 16.00 11.72 -9.61
CA VAL A 99 14.81 11.39 -8.82
C VAL A 99 14.69 9.87 -8.80
N ALA A 100 15.59 9.24 -8.04
CA ALA A 100 15.65 7.80 -7.92
C ALA A 100 16.17 7.38 -6.54
N SER A 101 15.51 6.39 -5.95
CA SER A 101 15.75 5.84 -4.63
C SER A 101 16.14 4.37 -4.73
N ALA A 102 17.32 4.04 -4.25
CA ALA A 102 17.73 2.65 -4.01
C ALA A 102 17.18 2.21 -2.65
N GLU A 103 16.38 1.15 -2.65
CA GLU A 103 15.60 0.75 -1.49
C GLU A 103 15.95 -0.65 -1.00
N LEU A 104 15.92 -0.77 0.32
CA LEU A 104 16.14 -2.01 1.04
C LEU A 104 14.85 -2.40 1.75
N PHE A 105 14.48 -3.66 1.68
CA PHE A 105 13.23 -4.21 2.17
C PHE A 105 13.50 -5.38 3.11
N VAL A 106 13.25 -5.17 4.40
CA VAL A 106 13.31 -6.23 5.42
C VAL A 106 11.95 -6.40 6.08
N VAL A 107 11.77 -7.50 6.79
CA VAL A 107 10.55 -7.80 7.53
C VAL A 107 10.86 -7.75 9.01
N VAL A 108 10.01 -7.08 9.77
CA VAL A 108 10.10 -6.99 11.23
C VAL A 108 8.83 -7.50 11.88
N ASP A 109 8.98 -8.09 13.05
CA ASP A 109 7.84 -8.52 13.85
C ASP A 109 7.29 -7.34 14.67
N VAL A 110 6.01 -7.04 14.49
CA VAL A 110 5.26 -6.08 15.30
C VAL A 110 3.96 -6.71 15.78
N PRO A 111 3.63 -6.64 17.08
CA PRO A 111 2.38 -7.19 17.60
C PRO A 111 1.15 -6.50 16.99
N LYS A 112 0.15 -7.28 16.54
CA LYS A 112 -1.15 -6.73 16.15
C LYS A 112 -1.88 -6.17 17.38
N ARG A 113 -2.54 -5.03 17.25
CA ARG A 113 -3.37 -4.46 18.34
C ARG A 113 -4.54 -5.36 18.72
N SER A 114 -5.16 -6.02 17.74
CA SER A 114 -6.37 -6.81 17.94
C SER A 114 -6.13 -8.12 18.69
N THR A 115 -5.01 -8.78 18.44
CA THR A 115 -4.72 -10.12 18.96
C THR A 115 -3.49 -10.18 19.88
N GLY A 116 -2.64 -9.15 19.89
CA GLY A 116 -1.35 -9.14 20.57
C GLY A 116 -0.31 -10.09 19.96
N SER A 117 -0.66 -10.86 18.93
CA SER A 117 0.24 -11.80 18.28
C SER A 117 1.24 -11.08 17.39
N PRO A 118 2.50 -11.54 17.30
CA PRO A 118 3.48 -11.00 16.37
C PRO A 118 2.99 -11.17 14.92
N ALA A 119 3.24 -10.15 14.11
CA ALA A 119 2.94 -10.16 12.70
C ALA A 119 4.05 -9.46 11.91
N ASN A 120 4.25 -9.93 10.69
CA ASN A 120 5.26 -9.43 9.78
C ASN A 120 4.85 -8.07 9.20
N VAL A 121 5.65 -7.05 9.45
CA VAL A 121 5.51 -5.71 8.89
C VAL A 121 6.73 -5.38 8.04
N PRO A 122 6.55 -4.85 6.82
CA PRO A 122 7.66 -4.34 6.02
C PRO A 122 8.36 -3.17 6.70
N LEU A 123 9.69 -3.29 6.83
CA LEU A 123 10.59 -2.18 7.16
C LEU A 123 11.42 -1.87 5.91
N ARG A 124 11.12 -0.73 5.30
CA ARG A 124 11.74 -0.23 4.08
C ARG A 124 12.79 0.83 4.42
N GLY A 125 14.02 0.59 4.00
CA GLY A 125 15.10 1.56 3.98
C GLY A 125 15.05 2.31 2.67
N VAL A 126 14.88 3.64 2.72
CA VAL A 126 14.75 4.49 1.54
C VAL A 126 15.85 5.55 1.51
N GLU A 127 16.13 6.07 0.32
CA GLU A 127 16.94 7.28 0.16
C GLU A 127 16.07 8.54 0.17
N PRO A 128 16.65 9.74 0.41
CA PRO A 128 15.87 10.99 0.43
C PRO A 128 15.05 11.26 -0.84
N ALA A 129 15.47 10.71 -1.98
CA ALA A 129 14.75 10.83 -3.24
C ALA A 129 13.43 10.05 -3.26
N ALA A 130 13.19 9.10 -2.35
CA ALA A 130 11.97 8.28 -2.33
C ALA A 130 10.69 9.10 -2.23
N PHE A 131 10.71 10.19 -1.45
CA PHE A 131 9.60 11.12 -1.30
C PHE A 131 9.34 11.98 -2.55
N ARG A 132 10.30 12.05 -3.48
CA ARG A 132 10.12 12.69 -4.80
C ARG A 132 9.74 11.70 -5.89
N VAL A 133 10.05 10.42 -5.69
CA VAL A 133 9.59 9.35 -6.60
C VAL A 133 8.11 9.07 -6.33
N ARG A 134 7.69 9.11 -5.07
CA ARG A 134 6.30 8.88 -4.63
C ARG A 134 5.68 10.17 -4.10
N ASP A 135 5.06 10.93 -5.00
CA ASP A 135 4.46 12.25 -4.71
C ASP A 135 3.23 12.15 -3.79
N GLU A 136 2.60 10.97 -3.74
CA GLU A 136 1.43 10.68 -2.92
C GLU A 136 1.75 10.66 -1.41
N ILE A 137 3.03 10.54 -1.04
CA ILE A 137 3.45 10.40 0.35
C ILE A 137 3.46 11.75 1.05
N ARG A 138 2.67 11.84 2.12
CA ARG A 138 2.54 13.06 2.93
C ARG A 138 2.66 12.73 4.41
N ILE A 139 3.52 13.47 5.11
CA ILE A 139 3.58 13.38 6.57
C ILE A 139 2.34 14.07 7.15
N VAL A 140 1.61 13.34 7.98
CA VAL A 140 0.36 13.81 8.59
C VAL A 140 0.53 14.13 10.07
N GLU A 141 1.49 13.47 10.74
CA GLU A 141 1.83 13.72 12.13
C GLU A 141 3.35 13.62 12.32
N GLY A 142 3.90 14.44 13.21
CA GLY A 142 5.34 14.45 13.50
C GLY A 142 6.16 15.05 12.35
N ARG A 143 7.23 14.36 11.95
CA ARG A 143 8.19 14.82 10.93
C ARG A 143 8.82 13.65 10.17
N ILE A 144 9.50 13.97 9.07
CA ILE A 144 10.37 13.02 8.38
C ILE A 144 11.56 12.65 9.30
N PHE A 145 12.04 11.41 9.17
CA PHE A 145 13.25 10.92 9.83
C PHE A 145 14.49 11.69 9.36
N ARG A 146 15.46 11.87 10.25
CA ARG A 146 16.75 12.48 9.93
C ARG A 146 17.67 11.45 9.28
N PRO A 147 18.27 11.75 8.12
CA PRO A 147 19.24 10.85 7.51
C PRO A 147 20.37 10.45 8.46
N GLY A 148 20.74 9.18 8.44
CA GLY A 148 21.80 8.62 9.30
C GLY A 148 21.42 8.40 10.77
N THR A 149 20.13 8.51 11.13
CA THR A 149 19.65 8.24 12.50
C THR A 149 18.73 7.01 12.54
N ASN A 150 18.58 6.37 13.70
CA ASN A 150 17.62 5.28 13.91
C ASN A 150 16.19 5.82 14.11
N GLU A 151 15.79 6.76 13.26
CA GLU A 151 14.44 7.29 13.25
C GLU A 151 13.64 6.58 12.15
N ILE A 152 12.39 6.24 12.45
CA ILE A 152 11.45 5.62 11.52
C ILE A 152 10.19 6.46 11.39
N ILE A 153 9.54 6.38 10.24
CA ILE A 153 8.18 6.87 10.03
C ILE A 153 7.28 5.68 9.70
N VAL A 154 6.01 5.78 10.06
CA VAL A 154 5.06 4.65 9.98
C VAL A 154 3.87 5.06 9.11
N GLY A 155 3.45 4.19 8.20
CA GLY A 155 2.24 4.44 7.43
C GLY A 155 0.99 4.38 8.30
N ARG A 156 -0.02 5.20 8.00
CA ARG A 156 -1.25 5.30 8.81
C ARG A 156 -1.95 3.97 9.01
N SER A 157 -2.02 3.13 7.98
CA SER A 157 -2.60 1.78 8.07
C SER A 157 -1.81 0.88 9.04
N ALA A 158 -0.47 0.92 8.99
CA ALA A 158 0.37 0.18 9.93
C ALA A 158 0.17 0.67 11.38
N ALA A 159 0.18 1.98 11.62
CA ALA A 159 -0.01 2.57 12.95
C ALA A 159 -1.35 2.14 13.60
N ASN A 160 -2.41 2.06 12.79
CA ASN A 160 -3.73 1.62 13.23
C ASN A 160 -3.82 0.12 13.54
N GLN A 161 -3.03 -0.72 12.85
CA GLN A 161 -3.12 -2.17 12.98
C GLN A 161 -2.17 -2.76 14.02
N PHE A 162 -1.00 -2.15 14.22
CA PHE A 162 0.08 -2.71 15.04
C PHE A 162 0.35 -1.85 16.27
N ALA A 163 0.67 -2.51 17.38
CA ALA A 163 0.91 -1.87 18.67
C ALA A 163 2.37 -1.45 18.81
N GLY A 164 2.60 -0.34 19.52
CA GLY A 164 3.95 0.11 19.86
C GLY A 164 4.69 0.82 18.72
N ILE A 165 4.05 1.09 17.59
CA ILE A 165 4.59 1.92 16.50
C ILE A 165 3.85 3.26 16.38
N ASP A 166 3.32 3.74 17.51
CA ASP A 166 2.72 5.06 17.66
C ASP A 166 3.78 6.16 17.61
N LEU A 167 3.39 7.39 17.28
CA LEU A 167 4.31 8.52 17.31
C LEU A 167 4.98 8.68 18.69
N GLY A 168 6.31 8.80 18.70
CA GLY A 168 7.13 8.91 19.92
C GLY A 168 7.43 7.57 20.60
N SER A 169 6.93 6.45 20.08
CA SER A 169 7.29 5.14 20.61
C SER A 169 8.69 4.71 20.16
N THR A 170 9.23 3.71 20.86
CA THR A 170 10.50 3.11 20.51
C THR A 170 10.32 1.61 20.26
N GLN A 171 10.86 1.12 19.16
CA GLN A 171 10.91 -0.29 18.81
C GLN A 171 12.32 -0.83 18.83
N ARG A 172 12.47 -2.06 19.33
CA ARG A 172 13.76 -2.74 19.33
C ARG A 172 13.68 -3.96 18.42
N TRP A 173 14.40 -3.89 17.30
CA TRP A 173 14.53 -5.01 16.38
C TRP A 173 16.01 -5.42 16.29
N GLY A 174 16.28 -6.68 16.64
CA GLY A 174 17.65 -7.17 16.79
C GLY A 174 18.42 -6.37 17.83
N GLU A 175 19.57 -5.83 17.43
CA GLU A 175 20.43 -5.00 18.28
C GLU A 175 20.11 -3.49 18.15
N SER A 176 19.28 -3.12 17.17
CA SER A 176 18.96 -1.72 16.88
C SER A 176 17.69 -1.27 17.58
N THR A 177 17.72 -0.04 18.08
CA THR A 177 16.59 0.64 18.71
C THR A 177 16.19 1.80 17.82
N TRP A 178 14.90 1.86 17.48
CA TRP A 178 14.31 2.75 16.49
C TRP A 178 13.23 3.62 17.12
N GLU A 179 13.26 4.92 16.85
CA GLU A 179 12.27 5.88 17.35
C GLU A 179 11.27 6.25 16.25
N VAL A 180 9.97 6.18 16.55
CA VAL A 180 8.91 6.63 15.64
C VAL A 180 8.79 8.15 15.71
N VAL A 181 9.16 8.85 14.64
CA VAL A 181 9.18 10.32 14.60
C VAL A 181 8.11 10.94 13.70
N GLY A 182 7.38 10.12 12.94
CA GLY A 182 6.31 10.60 12.08
C GLY A 182 5.36 9.51 11.60
N ILE A 183 4.14 9.92 11.27
CA ILE A 183 3.15 9.10 10.59
C ILE A 183 2.91 9.70 9.20
N PHE A 184 2.84 8.85 8.18
CA PHE A 184 2.57 9.28 6.81
C PHE A 184 1.31 8.63 6.23
N GLU A 185 0.71 9.30 5.27
CA GLU A 185 -0.30 8.77 4.38
C GLU A 185 0.23 8.71 2.96
N ALA A 186 -0.38 7.83 2.17
CA ALA A 186 -0.07 7.63 0.76
C ALA A 186 -1.37 7.35 0.00
N ASP A 187 -2.41 8.15 0.26
CA ASP A 187 -3.74 8.08 -0.37
C ASP A 187 -4.37 6.69 -0.42
N GLY A 188 -4.21 5.90 0.66
CA GLY A 188 -4.77 4.55 0.77
C GLY A 188 -4.04 3.47 -0.04
N THR A 189 -2.83 3.75 -0.52
CA THR A 189 -1.97 2.76 -1.20
C THR A 189 -1.35 1.77 -0.22
N ILE A 190 -0.74 0.72 -0.78
CA ILE A 190 -0.04 -0.31 0.00
C ILE A 190 1.11 0.24 0.86
N ALA A 191 1.68 1.39 0.50
CA ALA A 191 2.77 2.02 1.24
C ALA A 191 2.37 2.39 2.68
N GLU A 192 1.07 2.65 2.93
CA GLU A 192 0.58 2.96 4.28
C GLU A 192 0.68 1.78 5.26
N SER A 193 0.94 0.56 4.76
CA SER A 193 1.15 -0.63 5.58
C SER A 193 2.63 -0.90 5.89
N GLU A 194 3.53 0.01 5.49
CA GLU A 194 4.98 -0.12 5.67
C GLU A 194 5.52 0.82 6.77
N ILE A 195 6.72 0.50 7.26
CA ILE A 195 7.54 1.34 8.13
C ILE A 195 8.76 1.77 7.32
N TRP A 196 9.11 3.05 7.34
CA TRP A 196 10.19 3.60 6.52
C TRP A 196 11.32 4.17 7.38
N CYS A 197 12.56 4.00 6.93
CA CYS A 197 13.76 4.51 7.58
C CYS A 197 14.85 4.84 6.54
N ASP A 198 16.01 5.34 6.99
CA ASP A 198 17.16 5.56 6.11
C ASP A 198 17.81 4.23 5.69
N ALA A 199 17.94 4.00 4.39
CA ALA A 199 18.57 2.79 3.84
C ALA A 199 19.99 2.54 4.38
N ARG A 200 20.78 3.60 4.61
CA ARG A 200 22.17 3.52 5.09
C ARG A 200 22.25 3.08 6.55
N VAL A 201 21.19 3.28 7.31
CA VAL A 201 21.07 2.82 8.70
C VAL A 201 20.56 1.38 8.73
N LEU A 202 19.63 1.05 7.84
CA LEU A 202 19.05 -0.29 7.76
C LEU A 202 20.06 -1.35 7.27
N GLN A 203 20.92 -1.00 6.32
CA GLN A 203 21.95 -1.90 5.77
C GLN A 203 22.83 -2.57 6.83
N PRO A 204 23.55 -1.81 7.70
CA PRO A 204 24.36 -2.40 8.76
C PRO A 204 23.49 -3.08 9.83
N ALA A 205 22.32 -2.54 10.16
CA ALA A 205 21.41 -3.13 11.17
C ALA A 205 20.98 -4.56 10.82
N TYR A 206 20.82 -4.87 9.54
CA TYR A 206 20.42 -6.21 9.04
C TYR A 206 21.54 -6.94 8.28
N ARG A 207 22.79 -6.47 8.38
CA ARG A 207 23.97 -7.09 7.74
C ARG A 207 23.78 -7.31 6.23
N ARG A 208 23.15 -6.36 5.55
CA ARG A 208 22.87 -6.41 4.10
C ARG A 208 24.03 -5.91 3.23
N GLY A 209 25.10 -5.37 3.83
CA GLY A 209 26.22 -4.76 3.10
C GLY A 209 25.73 -3.65 2.17
N ASP A 210 26.46 -3.41 1.07
CA ASP A 210 26.13 -2.38 0.07
C ASP A 210 25.17 -2.90 -1.02
N THR A 211 24.14 -3.65 -0.60
CA THR A 211 23.11 -4.18 -1.49
C THR A 211 21.74 -3.57 -1.21
N PHE A 212 20.95 -3.49 -2.27
CA PHE A 212 19.58 -2.99 -2.31
C PHE A 212 18.70 -4.03 -3.01
N GLN A 213 17.40 -3.98 -2.80
CA GLN A 213 16.47 -4.90 -3.43
C GLN A 213 15.83 -4.29 -4.68
N SER A 214 15.60 -2.99 -4.69
CA SER A 214 14.97 -2.31 -5.81
C SER A 214 15.55 -0.91 -5.99
N VAL A 215 15.43 -0.38 -7.19
CA VAL A 215 15.61 1.04 -7.45
C VAL A 215 14.31 1.56 -8.04
N TYR A 216 13.68 2.49 -7.31
CA TYR A 216 12.54 3.25 -7.82
C TYR A 216 13.08 4.51 -8.48
N ALA A 217 12.68 4.77 -9.72
CA ALA A 217 13.12 5.94 -10.47
C ALA A 217 11.92 6.61 -11.12
N LYS A 218 11.83 7.92 -10.99
CA LYS A 218 10.85 8.72 -11.71
C LYS A 218 11.37 8.98 -13.12
N LEU A 219 10.50 8.89 -14.11
CA LEU A 219 10.78 9.03 -15.53
C LEU A 219 10.44 10.45 -15.98
N ASP A 220 11.21 10.99 -16.92
CA ASP A 220 10.95 12.32 -17.52
C ASP A 220 9.70 12.33 -18.43
N SER A 221 9.23 11.17 -18.87
CA SER A 221 8.11 10.99 -19.83
C SER A 221 7.49 9.61 -19.76
#